data_AF-A0A1S1LJ10-F1
#
_entry.id   AF-A0A1S1LJ10-F1
#
_cell.length_a   1.000
_cell.length_b   1.000
_cell.length_c   1.000
_cell.angle_alpha   90.00
_cell.angle_beta   90.00
_cell.angle_gamma   90.00
#
_symmetry.space_group_name_H-M   'P 1'
#
loop_
_entity.id
_entity.type
_entity.pdbx_description
1 polymer ?
#
loop_
_entity_poly.entity_id
_entity_poly.type
_entity_poly.pdbx_seq_one_letter_code
_entity_poly.pdbx_strand_id
1 'polypeptide(L)'
;MILTVAIYLNDAPESRALDLSIAQFRKAVTFDVMVPAGEFWGEMYQLREMVFEQLTVDAPEQEWARRYRAAGNRSFAIGDAVNVGQQTWIVTPSGWYEVFPREFIPMVPAAQRLWWMTPLLSGQPQMITHVGPTAVAPAETNMAPLLIGGAARVGKTTLARRLVQQCPSELVHLDHLLHALKTVAAQQTLNALRKAPSINTNTPHQWLSELRERDRALWAAAREHVNAARGEPIIVEGGLWPDWLPELEQDHTAIFIVDTGDSADRLVDIAEANPQSWMAQRKWSEEKIRRWASYNRFRSEMIADLAAAHDYPVFDVAGGIELVQDRALNHLIDHVIGKGNQMSNEPPDSNPMTWNHPIKGLITGHVVWQDDTWAKIKLVGDHKLRYGARRNRGRVDEDGAVLTLRRSRLHPVSTGEPSTPQ
;
A
#
# COMPACT_ATOMS: atom_id res chain seq x y z
N MET A 1 7.61 13.97 -24.39
CA MET A 1 9.09 14.01 -24.38
C MET A 1 9.64 12.60 -24.46
N ILE A 2 10.85 12.41 -24.99
CA ILE A 2 11.52 11.12 -25.01
C ILE A 2 12.50 11.08 -23.83
N LEU A 3 12.38 10.08 -22.95
CA LEU A 3 13.34 9.79 -21.90
C LEU A 3 14.14 8.55 -22.27
N THR A 4 15.46 8.62 -22.20
CA THR A 4 16.30 7.43 -22.32
C THR A 4 16.45 6.77 -20.95
N VAL A 5 16.26 5.47 -20.93
CA VAL A 5 16.40 4.60 -19.76
C VAL A 5 17.58 3.66 -19.97
N ALA A 6 18.45 3.54 -18.97
CA ALA A 6 19.54 2.57 -18.96
C ALA A 6 19.47 1.67 -17.73
N ILE A 7 19.62 0.36 -17.96
CA ILE A 7 19.62 -0.66 -16.91
C ILE A 7 21.04 -1.10 -16.64
N TYR A 8 21.41 -1.14 -15.36
CA TYR A 8 22.72 -1.57 -14.90
C TYR A 8 22.56 -2.75 -13.95
N LEU A 9 23.30 -3.81 -14.22
CA LEU A 9 23.41 -4.97 -13.35
C LEU A 9 24.63 -4.82 -12.45
N ASN A 10 24.45 -5.04 -11.16
CA ASN A 10 25.56 -5.16 -10.24
C ASN A 10 26.13 -6.60 -10.32
N ASP A 11 27.31 -6.72 -10.91
CA ASP A 11 28.02 -7.98 -11.13
C ASP A 11 28.99 -8.30 -9.96
N ALA A 12 28.97 -7.52 -8.87
CA ALA A 12 29.79 -7.80 -7.70
C ALA A 12 29.51 -9.23 -7.13
N PRO A 13 30.52 -9.97 -6.65
CA PRO A 13 30.34 -11.33 -6.13
C PRO A 13 29.33 -11.42 -4.98
N GLU A 14 29.22 -10.34 -4.19
CA GLU A 14 28.29 -10.19 -3.07
C GLU A 14 27.14 -9.23 -3.39
N SER A 15 26.83 -9.02 -4.68
CA SER A 15 25.88 -8.03 -5.23
C SER A 15 24.49 -7.95 -4.59
N ARG A 16 24.10 -8.92 -3.75
CA ARG A 16 22.83 -8.93 -3.02
C ARG A 16 22.87 -8.19 -1.68
N ALA A 17 24.05 -7.93 -1.12
CA ALA A 17 24.23 -6.98 -0.03
C ALA A 17 24.46 -5.61 -0.68
N LEU A 18 23.62 -4.62 -0.34
CA LEU A 18 23.72 -3.26 -0.87
C LEU A 18 24.98 -2.56 -0.31
N ASP A 19 26.16 -2.97 -0.75
CA ASP A 19 27.43 -2.31 -0.45
C ASP A 19 27.94 -1.61 -1.72
N LEU A 20 27.72 -0.31 -1.76
CA LEU A 20 28.12 0.53 -2.90
C LEU A 20 29.64 0.66 -3.03
N SER A 21 30.41 0.40 -1.96
CA SER A 21 31.87 0.50 -2.01
C SER A 21 32.52 -0.59 -2.87
N ILE A 22 31.82 -1.72 -3.06
CA ILE A 22 32.27 -2.85 -3.88
C ILE A 22 31.41 -3.09 -5.13
N ALA A 23 30.40 -2.24 -5.38
CA ALA A 23 29.48 -2.40 -6.49
C ALA A 23 30.21 -2.31 -7.84
N GLN A 24 29.83 -3.20 -8.77
CA GLN A 24 30.40 -3.25 -10.11
C GLN A 24 29.27 -3.24 -11.13
N PHE A 25 28.95 -2.06 -11.66
CA PHE A 25 27.81 -1.91 -12.56
C PHE A 25 28.18 -2.14 -14.01
N ARG A 26 27.52 -3.11 -14.65
CA ARG A 26 27.55 -3.29 -16.10
C ARG A 26 26.23 -2.85 -16.72
N LYS A 27 26.28 -1.99 -17.72
CA LYS A 27 25.11 -1.62 -18.51
C LYS A 27 24.59 -2.82 -19.29
N ALA A 28 23.35 -3.21 -19.03
CA ALA A 28 22.72 -4.38 -19.62
C ALA A 28 21.84 -4.04 -20.83
N VAL A 29 21.07 -2.95 -20.77
CA VAL A 29 20.26 -2.46 -21.89
C VAL A 29 20.04 -0.94 -21.79
N THR A 30 19.80 -0.31 -22.94
CA THR A 30 19.35 1.08 -23.04
C THR A 30 18.16 1.13 -24.00
N PHE A 31 17.15 1.92 -23.69
CA PHE A 31 15.97 2.10 -24.53
C PHE A 31 15.34 3.47 -24.28
N ASP A 32 14.55 3.94 -25.25
CA ASP A 32 13.84 5.21 -25.16
C ASP A 32 12.37 4.97 -24.85
N VAL A 33 11.79 5.83 -24.00
CA VAL A 33 10.38 5.81 -23.63
C VAL A 33 9.76 7.16 -23.93
N MET A 34 8.65 7.14 -24.67
CA MET A 34 7.84 8.34 -24.85
C MET A 34 6.99 8.56 -23.60
N VAL A 35 7.13 9.76 -23.05
CA VAL A 35 6.42 10.20 -21.86
C VAL A 35 5.59 11.44 -22.22
N PRO A 36 4.33 11.57 -21.77
CA PRO A 36 3.53 12.77 -21.97
C PRO A 36 4.27 14.05 -21.53
N ALA A 37 3.91 15.19 -22.11
CA ALA A 37 4.46 16.48 -21.68
C ALA A 37 3.54 17.06 -20.61
N GLY A 38 3.98 17.10 -19.34
CA GLY A 38 3.23 17.79 -18.27
C GLY A 38 3.54 17.34 -16.85
N GLU A 39 3.95 16.08 -16.62
CA GLU A 39 4.09 15.50 -15.27
C GLU A 39 5.44 14.77 -15.07
N PHE A 40 6.52 15.45 -15.45
CA PHE A 40 7.86 14.88 -15.56
C PHE A 40 8.30 14.03 -14.35
N TRP A 41 8.06 14.52 -13.13
CA TRP A 41 8.54 13.86 -11.91
C TRP A 41 7.73 12.59 -11.55
N GLY A 42 6.40 12.66 -11.64
CA GLY A 42 5.54 11.49 -11.38
C GLY A 42 5.80 10.38 -12.40
N GLU A 43 6.07 10.75 -13.64
CA GLU A 43 6.36 9.83 -14.73
C GLU A 43 7.70 9.12 -14.55
N MET A 44 8.75 9.77 -14.03
CA MET A 44 10.04 9.12 -13.75
C MET A 44 9.90 8.02 -12.69
N TYR A 45 9.15 8.28 -11.61
CA TYR A 45 8.92 7.28 -10.56
C TYR A 45 8.07 6.11 -11.07
N GLN A 46 7.03 6.37 -11.86
CA GLN A 46 6.27 5.29 -12.50
C GLN A 46 7.14 4.48 -13.47
N LEU A 47 8.06 5.14 -14.18
CA LEU A 47 8.92 4.49 -15.14
C LEU A 47 9.92 3.54 -14.48
N ARG A 48 10.50 3.89 -13.33
CA ARG A 48 11.36 2.95 -12.57
C ARG A 48 10.57 1.75 -12.04
N GLU A 49 9.33 1.95 -11.56
CA GLU A 49 8.48 0.85 -11.09
C GLU A 49 8.11 -0.09 -12.25
N MET A 50 7.75 0.47 -13.40
CA MET A 50 7.50 -0.29 -14.62
C MET A 50 8.74 -1.10 -15.02
N VAL A 51 9.94 -0.50 -14.93
CA VAL A 51 11.18 -1.21 -15.20
C VAL A 51 11.37 -2.40 -14.28
N PHE A 52 11.22 -2.19 -12.98
CA PHE A 52 11.39 -3.24 -11.99
C PHE A 52 10.38 -4.38 -12.19
N GLU A 53 9.10 -4.05 -12.38
CA GLU A 53 8.04 -5.02 -12.66
C GLU A 53 8.39 -5.87 -13.90
N GLN A 54 8.68 -5.22 -15.02
CA GLN A 54 8.94 -5.92 -16.29
C GLN A 54 10.22 -6.76 -16.26
N LEU A 55 11.24 -6.38 -15.48
CA LEU A 55 12.48 -7.15 -15.38
C LEU A 55 12.48 -8.21 -14.26
N THR A 56 11.44 -8.27 -13.44
CA THR A 56 11.28 -9.27 -12.38
C THR A 56 10.28 -10.36 -12.72
N VAL A 57 9.26 -10.08 -13.55
CA VAL A 57 8.29 -11.08 -14.00
C VAL A 57 8.90 -12.11 -14.97
N ASP A 58 8.28 -13.30 -15.02
CA ASP A 58 8.70 -14.42 -15.88
C ASP A 58 8.45 -14.15 -17.37
N ALA A 59 7.38 -13.42 -17.70
CA ALA A 59 6.94 -13.13 -19.06
C ALA A 59 6.76 -11.61 -19.26
N PRO A 60 7.82 -10.86 -19.59
CA PRO A 60 7.72 -9.42 -19.81
C PRO A 60 6.85 -9.07 -21.02
N GLU A 61 6.04 -8.03 -20.87
CA GLU A 61 5.17 -7.50 -21.93
C GLU A 61 5.94 -6.54 -22.84
N GLN A 62 6.85 -5.77 -22.26
CA GLN A 62 7.59 -4.74 -22.97
C GLN A 62 8.69 -5.32 -23.85
N GLU A 63 8.79 -4.82 -25.08
CA GLU A 63 9.77 -5.30 -26.06
C GLU A 63 11.21 -5.15 -25.58
N TRP A 64 11.55 -4.03 -24.93
CA TRP A 64 12.88 -3.82 -24.36
C TRP A 64 13.21 -4.82 -23.24
N ALA A 65 12.21 -5.24 -22.45
CA ALA A 65 12.36 -6.22 -21.38
C ALA A 65 12.52 -7.65 -21.95
N ARG A 66 11.78 -7.99 -23.01
CA ARG A 66 11.99 -9.24 -23.76
C ARG A 66 13.40 -9.32 -24.35
N ARG A 67 13.90 -8.25 -24.95
CA ARG A 67 15.29 -8.17 -25.47
C ARG A 67 16.32 -8.33 -24.36
N TYR A 68 16.10 -7.67 -23.22
CA TYR A 68 16.95 -7.81 -22.05
C TYR A 68 17.08 -9.28 -21.61
N ARG A 69 15.96 -10.02 -21.55
CA ARG A 69 15.95 -11.46 -21.23
C ARG A 69 16.60 -12.32 -22.31
N ALA A 70 16.30 -12.05 -23.58
CA ALA A 70 16.88 -12.77 -24.72
C ALA A 70 18.41 -12.65 -24.79
N ALA A 71 18.96 -11.55 -24.28
CA ALA A 71 20.40 -11.34 -24.13
C ALA A 71 21.04 -12.14 -22.97
N GLY A 72 20.27 -13.01 -22.27
CA GLY A 72 20.77 -13.85 -21.20
C GLY A 72 20.97 -13.14 -19.87
N ASN A 73 20.44 -11.92 -19.69
CA ASN A 73 20.53 -11.21 -18.43
C ASN A 73 19.64 -11.86 -17.35
N ARG A 74 20.15 -11.89 -16.12
CA ARG A 74 19.40 -12.37 -14.94
C ARG A 74 18.21 -11.46 -14.60
N SER A 75 17.32 -11.89 -13.70
CA SER A 75 16.28 -11.01 -13.17
C SER A 75 16.90 -9.82 -12.44
N PHE A 76 16.26 -8.67 -12.58
CA PHE A 76 16.61 -7.46 -11.85
C PHE A 76 16.39 -7.68 -10.35
N ALA A 77 17.30 -7.23 -9.51
CA ALA A 77 17.37 -7.57 -8.09
C ALA A 77 17.92 -6.42 -7.25
N ILE A 78 17.89 -6.61 -5.91
CA ILE A 78 18.57 -5.70 -4.96
C ILE A 78 20.02 -5.49 -5.40
N GLY A 79 20.45 -4.24 -5.39
CA GLY A 79 21.78 -3.80 -5.79
C GLY A 79 21.90 -3.41 -7.26
N ASP A 80 20.92 -3.75 -8.11
CA ASP A 80 20.89 -3.28 -9.51
C ASP A 80 20.41 -1.84 -9.62
N ALA A 81 20.72 -1.17 -10.73
CA ALA A 81 20.38 0.23 -10.93
C ALA A 81 19.61 0.49 -12.22
N VAL A 82 18.70 1.45 -12.16
CA VAL A 82 18.02 2.05 -13.31
C VAL A 82 18.38 3.52 -13.37
N ASN A 83 18.77 3.97 -14.55
CA ASN A 83 18.94 5.36 -14.86
C ASN A 83 17.81 5.81 -15.78
N VAL A 84 17.13 6.91 -15.46
CA VAL A 84 16.11 7.55 -16.30
C VAL A 84 16.54 8.99 -16.51
N GLY A 85 16.88 9.36 -17.75
CA GLY A 85 17.40 10.69 -18.04
C GLY A 85 18.68 11.00 -17.27
N GLN A 86 18.59 11.89 -16.28
CA GLN A 86 19.74 12.29 -15.44
C GLN A 86 19.75 11.68 -14.04
N GLN A 87 18.70 10.95 -13.65
CA GLN A 87 18.55 10.37 -12.31
C GLN A 87 18.82 8.88 -12.32
N THR A 88 19.45 8.39 -11.26
CA THR A 88 19.75 6.96 -11.08
C THR A 88 19.20 6.50 -9.76
N TRP A 89 18.57 5.33 -9.77
CA TRP A 89 18.14 4.65 -8.57
C TRP A 89 18.71 3.25 -8.52
N ILE A 90 19.13 2.86 -7.32
CA ILE A 90 19.54 1.50 -7.00
C ILE A 90 18.40 0.82 -6.25
N VAL A 91 18.08 -0.41 -6.61
CA VAL A 91 17.12 -1.23 -5.89
C VAL A 91 17.69 -1.57 -4.52
N THR A 92 16.97 -1.24 -3.45
CA THR A 92 17.30 -1.63 -2.09
C THR A 92 16.32 -2.69 -1.58
N PRO A 93 16.59 -3.34 -0.43
CA PRO A 93 15.61 -4.24 0.17
C PRO A 93 14.26 -3.58 0.45
N SER A 94 14.25 -2.27 0.72
CA SER A 94 13.05 -1.52 1.08
C SER A 94 12.42 -0.68 -0.02
N GLY A 95 13.07 -0.57 -1.19
CA GLY A 95 12.56 0.24 -2.29
C GLY A 95 13.68 0.70 -3.22
N TRP A 96 13.84 2.02 -3.32
CA TRP A 96 14.82 2.65 -4.21
C TRP A 96 15.68 3.65 -3.45
N TYR A 97 16.99 3.62 -3.73
CA TYR A 97 17.93 4.63 -3.27
C TYR A 97 18.37 5.47 -4.46
N GLU A 98 18.07 6.76 -4.44
CA GLU A 98 18.55 7.69 -5.46
C GLU A 98 20.05 7.96 -5.27
N VAL A 99 20.80 7.85 -6.36
CA VAL A 99 22.25 8.04 -6.35
C VAL A 99 22.63 9.17 -7.27
N PHE A 100 23.43 10.10 -6.75
CA PHE A 100 23.91 11.21 -7.55
C PHE A 100 24.93 10.71 -8.61
N PRO A 101 25.00 11.35 -9.79
CA PRO A 101 25.93 10.95 -10.83
C PRO A 101 27.39 10.84 -10.34
N ARG A 102 27.82 11.73 -9.43
CA ARG A 102 29.17 11.72 -8.84
C ARG A 102 29.48 10.44 -8.05
N GLU A 103 28.46 9.82 -7.45
CA GLU A 103 28.58 8.59 -6.66
C GLU A 103 28.49 7.36 -7.58
N PHE A 104 27.62 7.40 -8.59
CA PHE A 104 27.39 6.25 -9.47
C PHE A 104 28.46 6.08 -10.58
N ILE A 105 28.93 7.18 -11.19
CA ILE A 105 29.88 7.14 -12.32
C ILE A 105 31.18 6.37 -12.01
N PRO A 106 31.80 6.51 -10.83
CA PRO A 106 32.99 5.72 -10.47
C PRO A 106 32.76 4.20 -10.53
N MET A 107 31.54 3.74 -10.28
CA MET A 107 31.16 2.32 -10.19
C MET A 107 30.85 1.68 -11.55
N VAL A 108 30.77 2.48 -12.62
CA VAL A 108 30.56 2.01 -14.00
C VAL A 108 31.91 1.95 -14.72
N PRO A 109 32.25 0.89 -15.48
CA PRO A 109 33.49 0.82 -16.26
C PRO A 109 33.67 2.01 -17.20
N ALA A 110 34.90 2.53 -17.30
CA ALA A 110 35.20 3.74 -18.08
C ALA A 110 34.69 3.69 -19.53
N ALA A 111 34.80 2.52 -20.18
CA ALA A 111 34.29 2.29 -21.54
C ALA A 111 32.77 2.46 -21.68
N GLN A 112 32.02 2.40 -20.58
CA GLN A 112 30.56 2.53 -20.54
C GLN A 112 30.10 3.93 -20.05
N ARG A 113 31.03 4.79 -19.62
CA ARG A 113 30.75 6.16 -19.11
C ARG A 113 30.43 7.18 -20.19
N LEU A 114 30.75 6.88 -21.46
CA LEU A 114 30.56 7.80 -22.61
C LEU A 114 29.13 8.37 -22.70
N TRP A 115 28.13 7.60 -22.29
CA TRP A 115 26.73 8.03 -22.32
C TRP A 115 26.44 9.19 -21.34
N TRP A 116 27.09 9.21 -20.17
CA TRP A 116 26.96 10.26 -19.16
C TRP A 116 27.65 11.58 -19.54
N MET A 117 28.67 11.50 -20.39
CA MET A 117 29.42 12.66 -20.87
C MET A 117 28.81 13.29 -22.12
N THR A 118 27.88 12.60 -22.80
CA THR A 118 27.32 13.08 -24.07
C THR A 118 26.55 14.40 -23.91
N PRO A 119 25.74 14.62 -22.86
CA PRO A 119 25.13 15.94 -22.61
C PRO A 119 26.17 17.01 -22.29
N LEU A 120 27.21 16.68 -21.51
CA LEU A 120 28.28 17.60 -21.10
C LEU A 120 29.20 18.03 -22.26
N LEU A 121 29.39 17.17 -23.27
CA LEU A 121 30.26 17.42 -24.43
C LEU A 121 29.53 18.07 -25.61
N SER A 122 28.21 17.99 -25.67
CA SER A 122 27.41 18.51 -26.79
C SER A 122 27.33 20.04 -26.88
N GLY A 123 27.84 20.76 -25.88
CA GLY A 123 27.86 22.23 -25.88
C GLY A 123 26.48 22.90 -25.90
N GLN A 124 25.39 22.14 -25.77
CA GLN A 124 24.03 22.66 -25.62
C GLN A 124 23.85 23.06 -24.15
N PRO A 125 23.77 24.36 -23.82
CA PRO A 125 23.51 24.78 -22.45
C PRO A 125 22.03 24.53 -22.15
N GLN A 126 21.70 23.35 -21.60
CA GLN A 126 20.50 23.25 -20.77
C GLN A 126 20.85 23.77 -19.38
N MET A 127 21.01 25.09 -19.30
CA MET A 127 20.88 25.80 -18.03
C MET A 127 19.41 25.71 -17.61
N ILE A 128 19.05 24.66 -16.88
CA ILE A 128 18.15 24.86 -15.75
C ILE A 128 19.03 25.51 -14.68
N THR A 129 19.25 26.82 -14.79
CA THR A 129 19.73 27.60 -13.66
C THR A 129 18.65 27.52 -12.60
N HIS A 130 18.87 26.68 -11.59
CA HIS A 130 18.20 26.78 -10.31
C HIS A 130 18.57 28.13 -9.68
N VAL A 131 17.83 29.17 -10.06
CA VAL A 131 17.54 30.27 -9.15
C VAL A 131 16.26 29.84 -8.44
N GLY A 132 16.42 29.00 -7.41
CA GLY A 132 15.32 28.75 -6.49
C GLY A 132 14.96 30.07 -5.80
N PRO A 133 13.67 30.40 -5.61
CA PRO A 133 13.32 31.37 -4.59
C PRO A 133 13.98 30.92 -3.29
N THR A 134 14.50 31.87 -2.51
CA THR A 134 15.08 31.65 -1.19
C THR A 134 14.19 30.67 -0.44
N ALA A 135 14.66 29.44 -0.28
CA ALA A 135 13.86 28.36 0.26
C ALA A 135 13.53 28.72 1.71
N VAL A 136 12.33 29.27 1.92
CA VAL A 136 11.63 29.10 3.18
C VAL A 136 11.62 27.59 3.39
N ALA A 137 12.31 27.12 4.43
CA ALA A 137 12.30 25.70 4.76
C ALA A 137 10.84 25.25 4.71
N PRO A 138 10.48 24.27 3.85
CA PRO A 138 9.11 23.82 3.78
C PRO A 138 8.70 23.46 5.20
N ALA A 139 7.60 24.05 5.69
CA ALA A 139 7.07 23.72 6.99
C ALA A 139 7.05 22.20 7.08
N GLU A 140 7.67 21.63 8.11
CA GLU A 140 7.77 20.19 8.32
C GLU A 140 6.35 19.61 8.37
N THR A 141 5.81 19.21 7.22
CA THR A 141 4.57 18.49 7.13
C THR A 141 4.88 17.08 7.56
N ASN A 142 4.85 16.86 8.87
CA ASN A 142 5.04 15.56 9.49
C ASN A 142 3.83 14.69 9.10
N MET A 143 3.88 14.08 7.92
CA MET A 143 2.79 13.25 7.41
C MET A 143 2.90 11.85 8.00
N ALA A 144 1.86 11.47 8.73
CA ALA A 144 1.71 10.11 9.24
C ALA A 144 1.70 9.10 8.07
N PRO A 145 2.38 7.93 8.21
CA PRO A 145 2.31 6.84 7.24
C PRO A 145 0.87 6.45 6.88
N LEU A 146 0.66 6.13 5.61
CA LEU A 146 -0.61 5.64 5.09
C LEU A 146 -0.51 4.14 4.78
N LEU A 147 -1.41 3.35 5.36
CA LEU A 147 -1.38 1.89 5.29
C LEU A 147 -2.64 1.37 4.61
N ILE A 148 -2.48 0.62 3.52
CA ILE A 148 -3.60 0.05 2.74
C ILE A 148 -3.54 -1.48 2.82
N GLY A 149 -4.31 -2.04 3.75
CA GLY A 149 -4.42 -3.49 3.94
C GLY A 149 -5.59 -4.11 3.20
N GLY A 150 -5.64 -5.43 3.16
CA GLY A 150 -6.77 -6.16 2.60
C GLY A 150 -6.46 -7.46 1.87
N ALA A 151 -7.52 -8.13 1.43
CA ALA A 151 -7.42 -9.40 0.71
C ALA A 151 -6.83 -9.24 -0.70
N ALA A 152 -6.57 -10.35 -1.40
CA ALA A 152 -6.09 -10.27 -2.78
C ALA A 152 -7.23 -9.86 -3.73
N ARG A 153 -6.91 -9.19 -4.85
CA ARG A 153 -7.88 -8.81 -5.91
C ARG A 153 -9.03 -7.88 -5.50
N VAL A 154 -8.82 -7.11 -4.42
CA VAL A 154 -9.73 -6.05 -3.96
C VAL A 154 -9.30 -4.64 -4.43
N GLY A 155 -8.21 -4.55 -5.22
CA GLY A 155 -7.79 -3.28 -5.84
C GLY A 155 -6.91 -2.37 -4.99
N LYS A 156 -6.19 -2.90 -3.99
CA LYS A 156 -5.27 -2.13 -3.12
C LYS A 156 -4.19 -1.37 -3.91
N THR A 157 -3.48 -2.06 -4.78
CA THR A 157 -2.40 -1.49 -5.61
C THR A 157 -2.92 -0.37 -6.51
N THR A 158 -4.11 -0.53 -7.09
CA THR A 158 -4.78 0.52 -7.88
C THR A 158 -5.08 1.76 -7.02
N LEU A 159 -5.63 1.56 -5.82
CA LEU A 159 -5.89 2.66 -4.89
C LEU A 159 -4.60 3.37 -4.47
N ALA A 160 -3.56 2.61 -4.12
CA ALA A 160 -2.28 3.15 -3.68
C ALA A 160 -1.62 4.01 -4.79
N ARG A 161 -1.66 3.54 -6.05
CA ARG A 161 -1.16 4.31 -7.20
C ARG A 161 -1.94 5.62 -7.42
N ARG A 162 -3.27 5.57 -7.31
CA ARG A 162 -4.12 6.77 -7.36
C ARG A 162 -3.79 7.75 -6.23
N LEU A 163 -3.50 7.24 -5.03
CA LEU A 163 -3.13 8.06 -3.88
C LEU A 163 -1.77 8.75 -4.08
N VAL A 164 -0.76 8.06 -4.60
CA VAL A 164 0.56 8.65 -4.91
C VAL A 164 0.46 9.82 -5.90
N GLN A 165 -0.48 9.76 -6.85
CA GLN A 165 -0.72 10.85 -7.80
C GLN A 165 -1.27 12.11 -7.12
N GLN A 166 -1.99 11.96 -6.01
CA GLN A 166 -2.59 13.07 -5.25
C GLN A 166 -1.70 13.53 -4.09
N CYS A 167 -0.90 12.62 -3.55
CA CYS A 167 0.01 12.83 -2.43
C CYS A 167 1.35 12.17 -2.78
N PRO A 168 2.33 12.94 -3.30
CA PRO A 168 3.65 12.42 -3.60
C PRO A 168 4.29 11.78 -2.37
N SER A 169 4.41 10.46 -2.39
CA SER A 169 4.88 9.63 -1.27
C SER A 169 5.71 8.47 -1.80
N GLU A 170 6.61 7.94 -0.98
CA GLU A 170 7.20 6.63 -1.24
C GLU A 170 6.10 5.56 -1.21
N LEU A 171 6.07 4.67 -2.20
CA LEU A 171 5.12 3.56 -2.25
C LEU A 171 5.83 2.22 -2.04
N VAL A 172 5.53 1.57 -0.92
CA VAL A 172 6.07 0.26 -0.57
C VAL A 172 5.03 -0.82 -0.85
N HIS A 173 5.30 -1.62 -1.88
CA HIS A 173 4.54 -2.82 -2.20
C HIS A 173 5.07 -4.01 -1.39
N LEU A 174 4.27 -4.53 -0.45
CA LEU A 174 4.71 -5.64 0.38
C LEU A 174 5.03 -6.91 -0.42
N ASP A 175 4.38 -7.12 -1.57
CA ASP A 175 4.72 -8.25 -2.45
C ASP A 175 6.13 -8.08 -3.06
N HIS A 176 6.55 -6.86 -3.43
CA HIS A 176 7.91 -6.60 -3.90
C HIS A 176 8.93 -6.78 -2.76
N LEU A 177 8.61 -6.24 -1.58
CA LEU A 177 9.43 -6.43 -0.37
C LEU A 177 9.58 -7.91 -0.02
N LEU A 178 8.53 -8.72 -0.16
CA LEU A 178 8.59 -10.17 0.03
C LEU A 178 9.62 -10.84 -0.89
N HIS A 179 9.63 -10.46 -2.17
CA HIS A 179 10.61 -10.98 -3.13
C HIS A 179 12.03 -10.54 -2.77
N ALA A 180 12.22 -9.27 -2.43
CA ALA A 180 13.49 -8.71 -2.00
C ALA A 180 14.04 -9.43 -0.76
N LEU A 181 13.24 -9.55 0.30
CA LEU A 181 13.63 -10.21 1.55
C LEU A 181 13.99 -11.68 1.37
N LYS A 182 13.29 -12.42 0.48
CA LYS A 182 13.64 -13.83 0.20
C LYS A 182 15.05 -14.03 -0.33
N THR A 183 15.70 -12.99 -0.86
CA THR A 183 17.06 -13.09 -1.41
C THR A 183 18.15 -12.88 -0.36
N VAL A 184 17.83 -12.20 0.75
CA VAL A 184 18.80 -11.79 1.79
C VAL A 184 18.48 -12.31 3.19
N ALA A 185 17.27 -12.84 3.42
CA ALA A 185 16.85 -13.29 4.74
C ALA A 185 17.64 -14.52 5.24
N ALA A 186 17.97 -14.52 6.52
CA ALA A 186 18.51 -15.68 7.22
C ALA A 186 17.54 -16.88 7.16
N GLN A 187 18.06 -18.10 7.29
CA GLN A 187 17.32 -19.35 7.03
C GLN A 187 15.98 -19.45 7.78
N GLN A 188 15.93 -19.02 9.05
CA GLN A 188 14.70 -19.07 9.85
C GLN A 188 13.61 -18.16 9.26
N THR A 189 13.93 -16.89 8.99
CA THR A 189 13.01 -15.93 8.38
C THR A 189 12.65 -16.36 6.96
N LEU A 190 13.62 -16.86 6.20
CA LEU A 190 13.41 -17.36 4.85
C LEU A 190 12.39 -18.51 4.80
N ASN A 191 12.41 -19.42 5.79
CA ASN A 191 11.41 -20.48 5.90
C ASN A 191 9.99 -19.93 6.07
N ALA A 192 9.82 -18.88 6.90
CA ALA A 192 8.53 -18.22 7.07
C ALA A 192 8.09 -17.49 5.78
N LEU A 193 8.97 -16.71 5.15
CA LEU A 193 8.68 -15.98 3.92
C LEU A 193 8.35 -16.90 2.74
N ARG A 194 8.87 -18.14 2.74
CA ARG A 194 8.60 -19.15 1.70
C ARG A 194 7.29 -19.91 1.89
N LYS A 195 6.58 -19.75 3.02
CA LYS A 195 5.27 -20.39 3.20
C LYS A 195 4.32 -19.97 2.08
N ALA A 196 3.78 -20.96 1.39
CA ALA A 196 2.85 -20.79 0.28
C ALA A 196 1.74 -21.82 0.44
N PRO A 197 0.85 -21.63 1.44
CA PRO A 197 -0.15 -22.64 1.78
C PRO A 197 -1.05 -22.94 0.59
N SER A 198 -1.36 -24.23 0.40
CA SER A 198 -2.13 -24.70 -0.73
C SER A 198 -3.60 -24.86 -0.35
N ILE A 199 -4.48 -24.22 -1.11
CA ILE A 199 -5.92 -24.37 -0.92
C ILE A 199 -6.41 -25.80 -1.15
N ASN A 200 -5.62 -26.65 -1.83
CA ASN A 200 -5.99 -28.05 -2.09
C ASN A 200 -5.78 -28.94 -0.86
N THR A 201 -4.77 -28.63 -0.04
CA THR A 201 -4.33 -29.47 1.08
C THR A 201 -4.71 -28.90 2.44
N ASN A 202 -4.84 -27.58 2.55
CA ASN A 202 -5.14 -26.90 3.80
C ASN A 202 -6.62 -26.54 3.86
N THR A 203 -7.24 -26.65 5.04
CA THR A 203 -8.53 -25.99 5.34
C THR A 203 -8.38 -24.45 5.32
N PRO A 204 -9.47 -23.67 5.22
CA PRO A 204 -9.39 -22.21 5.28
C PRO A 204 -8.62 -21.67 6.50
N HIS A 205 -8.84 -22.27 7.68
CA HIS A 205 -8.13 -21.90 8.90
C HIS A 205 -6.62 -22.21 8.83
N GLN A 206 -6.24 -23.42 8.40
CA GLN A 206 -4.82 -23.79 8.26
C GLN A 206 -4.13 -22.93 7.22
N TRP A 207 -4.78 -22.71 6.08
CA TRP A 207 -4.27 -21.85 5.02
C TRP A 207 -4.03 -20.43 5.52
N LEU A 208 -5.00 -19.85 6.23
CA LEU A 208 -4.88 -18.51 6.78
C LEU A 208 -3.80 -18.42 7.86
N SER A 209 -3.67 -19.44 8.71
CA SER A 209 -2.63 -19.52 9.74
C SER A 209 -1.23 -19.47 9.13
N GLU A 210 -0.94 -20.34 8.16
CA GLU A 210 0.35 -20.35 7.45
C GLU A 210 0.62 -19.05 6.69
N LEU A 211 -0.43 -18.47 6.09
CA LEU A 211 -0.34 -17.19 5.41
C LEU A 211 0.00 -16.05 6.38
N ARG A 212 -0.62 -16.04 7.57
CA ARG A 212 -0.31 -15.06 8.62
C ARG A 212 1.12 -15.18 9.13
N GLU A 213 1.67 -16.39 9.23
CA GLU A 213 3.08 -16.57 9.62
C GLU A 213 4.04 -15.98 8.58
N ARG A 214 3.75 -16.16 7.28
CA ARG A 214 4.51 -15.50 6.21
C ARG A 214 4.39 -13.98 6.29
N ASP A 215 3.16 -13.49 6.37
CA ASP A 215 2.86 -12.05 6.40
C ASP A 215 3.45 -11.40 7.66
N ARG A 216 3.54 -12.11 8.79
CA ARG A 216 4.17 -11.62 10.02
C ARG A 216 5.68 -11.42 9.85
N ALA A 217 6.37 -12.36 9.19
CA ALA A 217 7.80 -12.22 8.90
C ALA A 217 8.08 -11.04 7.96
N LEU A 218 7.19 -10.82 6.99
CA LEU A 218 7.23 -9.67 6.09
C LEU A 218 6.94 -8.35 6.81
N TRP A 219 5.93 -8.35 7.68
CA TRP A 219 5.54 -7.18 8.46
C TRP A 219 6.68 -6.67 9.35
N ALA A 220 7.47 -7.56 9.94
CA ALA A 220 8.61 -7.16 10.76
C ALA A 220 9.55 -6.21 10.00
N ALA A 221 9.90 -6.53 8.74
CA ALA A 221 10.74 -5.67 7.91
C ALA A 221 10.03 -4.38 7.46
N ALA A 222 8.76 -4.49 7.07
CA ALA A 222 7.97 -3.32 6.66
C ALA A 222 7.81 -2.31 7.81
N ARG A 223 7.58 -2.79 9.04
CA ARG A 223 7.45 -1.97 10.24
C ARG A 223 8.73 -1.18 10.53
N GLU A 224 9.90 -1.83 10.46
CA GLU A 224 11.18 -1.13 10.63
C GLU A 224 11.39 -0.06 9.56
N HIS A 225 11.03 -0.35 8.30
CA HIS A 225 11.12 0.64 7.22
C HIS A 225 10.20 1.84 7.46
N VAL A 226 8.94 1.60 7.83
CA VAL A 226 7.99 2.66 8.17
C VAL A 226 8.52 3.51 9.33
N ASN A 227 8.97 2.88 10.42
CA ASN A 227 9.52 3.59 11.59
C ASN A 227 10.80 4.39 11.26
N ALA A 228 11.58 3.95 10.26
CA ALA A 228 12.78 4.65 9.81
C ALA A 228 12.46 5.91 8.97
N ALA A 229 11.34 5.92 8.24
CA ALA A 229 10.95 7.05 7.38
C ALA A 229 10.66 8.35 8.16
N ARG A 230 10.37 8.28 9.47
CA ARG A 230 10.23 9.42 10.41
C ARG A 230 9.77 10.75 9.80
N GLY A 231 8.48 10.82 9.47
CA GLY A 231 7.85 12.04 8.94
C GLY A 231 7.94 12.21 7.42
N GLU A 232 8.69 11.34 6.74
CA GLU A 232 8.62 11.24 5.29
C GLU A 232 7.29 10.60 4.86
N PRO A 233 6.67 11.12 3.78
CA PRO A 233 5.41 10.62 3.30
C PRO A 233 5.57 9.23 2.69
N ILE A 234 5.04 8.22 3.38
CA ILE A 234 5.13 6.82 2.97
C ILE A 234 3.74 6.19 2.89
N ILE A 235 3.51 5.45 1.81
CA ILE A 235 2.33 4.62 1.58
C ILE A 235 2.81 3.17 1.56
N VAL A 236 2.23 2.32 2.42
CA VAL A 236 2.52 0.88 2.42
C VAL A 236 1.26 0.10 2.08
N GLU A 237 1.34 -0.77 1.09
CA GLU A 237 0.20 -1.58 0.65
C GLU A 237 0.54 -3.07 0.56
N GLY A 238 -0.44 -3.92 0.89
CA GLY A 238 -0.35 -5.35 0.64
C GLY A 238 -0.98 -6.21 1.73
N GLY A 239 -0.29 -7.31 2.10
CA GLY A 239 -0.72 -8.26 3.13
C GLY A 239 -0.63 -7.74 4.57
N LEU A 240 -1.17 -6.56 4.83
CA LEU A 240 -1.25 -5.95 6.16
C LEU A 240 -2.40 -6.56 6.98
N TRP A 241 -2.21 -6.61 8.29
CA TRP A 241 -3.19 -7.12 9.23
C TRP A 241 -3.48 -6.07 10.33
N PRO A 242 -4.77 -5.81 10.63
CA PRO A 242 -5.15 -4.73 11.55
C PRO A 242 -4.54 -4.87 12.94
N ASP A 243 -4.38 -6.09 13.43
CA ASP A 243 -3.89 -6.36 14.78
C ASP A 243 -2.40 -6.09 14.99
N TRP A 244 -1.64 -5.86 13.91
CA TRP A 244 -0.20 -5.58 14.00
C TRP A 244 0.14 -4.10 13.85
N LEU A 245 -0.77 -3.29 13.32
CA LEU A 245 -0.52 -1.86 13.10
C LEU A 245 -0.29 -1.07 14.39
N PRO A 246 -0.92 -1.39 15.54
CA PRO A 246 -0.59 -0.74 16.81
C PRO A 246 0.86 -0.94 17.30
N GLU A 247 1.66 -1.77 16.64
CA GLU A 247 3.08 -1.95 16.94
C GLU A 247 3.97 -0.86 16.31
N LEU A 248 3.42 0.04 15.49
CA LEU A 248 4.16 1.18 14.94
C LEU A 248 4.50 2.19 16.03
N GLU A 249 5.67 2.82 15.92
CA GLU A 249 6.16 3.79 16.91
C GLU A 249 5.65 5.22 16.66
N GLN A 250 5.01 5.43 15.52
CA GLN A 250 4.49 6.73 15.08
C GLN A 250 3.00 6.63 14.75
N ASP A 251 2.32 7.77 14.81
CA ASP A 251 0.94 7.88 14.36
C ASP A 251 0.81 7.47 12.90
N HIS A 252 -0.26 6.75 12.57
CA HIS A 252 -0.53 6.28 11.21
C HIS A 252 -2.00 6.39 10.86
N THR A 253 -2.29 6.42 9.56
CA THR A 253 -3.64 6.23 9.03
C THR A 253 -3.67 4.91 8.28
N ALA A 254 -4.66 4.08 8.59
CA ALA A 254 -4.81 2.80 7.90
C ALA A 254 -6.25 2.57 7.46
N ILE A 255 -6.41 1.93 6.32
CA ILE A 255 -7.69 1.42 5.84
C ILE A 255 -7.54 -0.04 5.40
N PHE A 256 -8.66 -0.76 5.37
CA PHE A 256 -8.69 -2.14 4.90
C PHE A 256 -9.74 -2.32 3.82
N ILE A 257 -9.31 -2.81 2.66
CA ILE A 257 -10.22 -3.16 1.57
C ILE A 257 -10.47 -4.66 1.60
N VAL A 258 -11.73 -5.06 1.65
CA VAL A 258 -12.14 -6.46 1.76
C VAL A 258 -13.14 -6.81 0.68
N ASP A 259 -13.33 -8.10 0.43
CA ASP A 259 -14.42 -8.62 -0.38
C ASP A 259 -15.12 -9.73 0.41
N THR A 260 -16.24 -9.40 1.05
CA THR A 260 -17.04 -10.38 1.81
C THR A 260 -18.16 -11.01 0.96
N GLY A 261 -18.28 -10.59 -0.30
CA GLY A 261 -19.25 -11.09 -1.25
C GLY A 261 -18.85 -12.43 -1.86
N ASP A 262 -19.70 -12.94 -2.74
CA ASP A 262 -19.32 -14.04 -3.63
C ASP A 262 -18.56 -13.48 -4.84
N SER A 263 -17.24 -13.49 -4.74
CA SER A 263 -16.35 -12.94 -5.76
C SER A 263 -15.96 -13.96 -6.84
N ALA A 264 -16.53 -15.17 -6.82
CA ALA A 264 -16.04 -16.28 -7.62
C ALA A 264 -16.17 -16.03 -9.12
N ASP A 265 -17.37 -15.65 -9.59
CA ASP A 265 -17.64 -15.36 -11.01
C ASP A 265 -16.74 -14.23 -11.52
N ARG A 266 -16.67 -13.12 -10.78
CA ARG A 266 -15.79 -11.98 -11.10
C ARG A 266 -14.32 -12.41 -11.28
N LEU A 267 -13.82 -13.33 -10.46
CA LEU A 267 -12.44 -13.79 -10.55
C LEU A 267 -12.22 -14.74 -11.74
N VAL A 268 -13.22 -15.54 -12.10
CA VAL A 268 -13.22 -16.36 -13.31
C VAL A 268 -13.19 -15.45 -14.54
N ASP A 269 -14.10 -14.47 -14.61
CA ASP A 269 -14.16 -13.49 -15.70
C ASP A 269 -12.82 -12.76 -15.87
N ILE A 270 -12.18 -12.34 -14.76
CA ILE A 270 -10.85 -11.71 -14.79
C ILE A 270 -9.80 -12.67 -15.36
N ALA A 271 -9.83 -13.96 -15.00
CA ALA A 271 -8.86 -14.92 -15.48
C ALA A 271 -9.03 -15.19 -16.99
N GLU A 272 -10.26 -15.25 -17.47
CA GLU A 272 -10.57 -15.47 -18.89
C GLU A 272 -10.29 -14.24 -19.75
N ALA A 273 -10.73 -13.06 -19.30
CA ALA A 273 -10.55 -11.80 -20.02
C ALA A 273 -9.10 -11.30 -19.99
N ASN A 274 -8.30 -11.70 -19.00
CA ASN A 274 -6.91 -11.29 -18.87
C ASN A 274 -5.96 -12.49 -18.81
N PRO A 275 -5.42 -12.92 -19.98
CA PRO A 275 -4.41 -13.98 -20.07
C PRO A 275 -3.13 -13.70 -19.28
N GLN A 276 -2.83 -12.44 -18.95
CA GLN A 276 -1.67 -12.05 -18.15
C GLN A 276 -1.93 -12.12 -16.64
N SER A 277 -3.17 -12.37 -16.23
CA SER A 277 -3.44 -12.61 -14.82
C SER A 277 -2.65 -13.84 -14.35
N TRP A 278 -2.07 -13.77 -13.14
CA TRP A 278 -1.32 -14.90 -12.60
C TRP A 278 -2.17 -16.18 -12.47
N MET A 279 -3.50 -16.07 -12.39
CA MET A 279 -4.43 -17.21 -12.38
C MET A 279 -4.44 -17.91 -13.76
N ALA A 280 -4.52 -17.12 -14.83
CA ALA A 280 -4.45 -17.61 -16.21
C ALA A 280 -3.06 -18.17 -16.55
N GLN A 281 -1.99 -17.45 -16.20
CA GLN A 281 -0.61 -17.90 -16.43
C GLN A 281 -0.30 -19.23 -15.72
N ARG A 282 -0.86 -19.44 -14.52
CA ARG A 282 -0.76 -20.70 -13.78
C ARG A 282 -1.76 -21.77 -14.24
N LYS A 283 -2.57 -21.49 -15.26
CA LYS A 283 -3.59 -22.39 -15.81
C LYS A 283 -4.51 -22.94 -14.72
N TRP A 284 -4.96 -22.08 -13.81
CA TRP A 284 -5.92 -22.52 -12.79
C TRP A 284 -7.25 -22.88 -13.44
N SER A 285 -7.81 -24.03 -13.07
CA SER A 285 -9.17 -24.39 -13.47
C SER A 285 -10.18 -23.45 -12.82
N GLU A 286 -11.34 -23.30 -13.44
CA GLU A 286 -12.47 -22.56 -12.87
C GLU A 286 -12.79 -23.04 -11.45
N GLU A 287 -12.89 -24.35 -11.24
CA GLU A 287 -13.11 -24.96 -9.91
C GLU A 287 -12.08 -24.48 -8.88
N LYS A 288 -10.80 -24.39 -9.27
CA LYS A 288 -9.74 -23.91 -8.39
C LYS A 288 -9.87 -22.42 -8.09
N ILE A 289 -10.26 -21.60 -9.07
CA ILE A 289 -10.51 -20.16 -8.88
C ILE A 289 -11.67 -19.95 -7.90
N ARG A 290 -12.78 -20.67 -8.09
CA ARG A 290 -13.94 -20.62 -7.20
C ARG A 290 -13.60 -21.05 -5.77
N ARG A 291 -12.83 -22.14 -5.63
CA ARG A 291 -12.32 -22.59 -4.31
C ARG A 291 -11.39 -21.55 -3.69
N TRP A 292 -10.53 -20.90 -4.46
CA TRP A 292 -9.67 -19.84 -3.96
C TRP A 292 -10.48 -18.60 -3.52
N ALA A 293 -11.54 -18.26 -4.25
CA ALA A 293 -12.43 -17.15 -3.92
C ALA A 293 -13.05 -17.32 -2.53
N SER A 294 -13.49 -18.53 -2.16
CA SER A 294 -14.03 -18.79 -0.81
C SER A 294 -13.00 -18.63 0.30
N TYR A 295 -11.72 -18.99 0.05
CA TYR A 295 -10.62 -18.76 1.00
C TYR A 295 -10.30 -17.27 1.12
N ASN A 296 -10.38 -16.53 0.01
CA ASN A 296 -10.16 -15.08 0.01
C ASN A 296 -11.29 -14.35 0.74
N ARG A 297 -12.54 -14.78 0.59
CA ARG A 297 -13.69 -14.31 1.37
C ARG A 297 -13.50 -14.57 2.87
N PHE A 298 -13.11 -15.79 3.25
CA PHE A 298 -12.82 -16.12 4.64
C PHE A 298 -11.73 -15.22 5.24
N ARG A 299 -10.68 -14.91 4.46
CA ARG A 299 -9.65 -13.93 4.85
C ARG A 299 -10.22 -12.51 4.99
N SER A 300 -11.05 -12.07 4.05
CA SER A 300 -11.70 -10.76 4.06
C SER A 300 -12.55 -10.55 5.32
N GLU A 301 -13.36 -11.54 5.69
CA GLU A 301 -14.20 -11.52 6.89
C GLU A 301 -13.34 -11.38 8.15
N MET A 302 -12.25 -12.16 8.26
CA MET A 302 -11.29 -12.04 9.37
C MET A 302 -10.61 -10.67 9.43
N ILE A 303 -10.20 -10.10 8.29
CA ILE A 303 -9.61 -8.76 8.24
C ILE A 303 -10.64 -7.71 8.69
N ALA A 304 -11.88 -7.81 8.24
CA ALA A 304 -12.94 -6.87 8.62
C ALA A 304 -13.22 -6.91 10.13
N ASP A 305 -13.27 -8.09 10.73
CA ASP A 305 -13.48 -8.26 12.17
C ASP A 305 -12.30 -7.68 12.98
N LEU A 306 -11.06 -7.95 12.55
CA LEU A 306 -9.87 -7.40 13.20
C LEU A 306 -9.79 -5.87 13.05
N ALA A 307 -10.12 -5.33 11.88
CA ALA A 307 -10.13 -3.89 11.63
C ALA A 307 -11.15 -3.19 12.53
N ALA A 308 -12.37 -3.73 12.64
CA ALA A 308 -13.38 -3.23 13.56
C ALA A 308 -12.94 -3.31 15.03
N ALA A 309 -12.17 -4.35 15.41
CA ALA A 309 -11.65 -4.50 16.77
C ALA A 309 -10.49 -3.55 17.12
N HIS A 310 -9.92 -2.89 16.12
CA HIS A 310 -8.81 -1.94 16.21
C HIS A 310 -9.17 -0.55 15.65
N ASP A 311 -10.47 -0.28 15.46
CA ASP A 311 -11.02 1.00 14.99
C ASP A 311 -10.48 1.49 13.63
N TYR A 312 -10.10 0.55 12.75
CA TYR A 312 -9.71 0.87 11.38
C TYR A 312 -10.92 0.82 10.41
N PRO A 313 -11.05 1.80 9.51
CA PRO A 313 -12.05 1.80 8.44
C PRO A 313 -11.94 0.57 7.53
N VAL A 314 -13.10 0.02 7.17
CA VAL A 314 -13.24 -1.12 6.25
C VAL A 314 -14.08 -0.72 5.04
N PHE A 315 -13.54 -1.00 3.87
CA PHE A 315 -14.14 -0.73 2.56
C PHE A 315 -14.40 -2.06 1.85
N ASP A 316 -15.67 -2.43 1.70
CA ASP A 316 -16.06 -3.75 1.18
C ASP A 316 -16.49 -3.68 -0.28
N VAL A 317 -15.75 -4.35 -1.16
CA VAL A 317 -15.97 -4.31 -2.62
C VAL A 317 -17.09 -5.24 -3.10
N ALA A 318 -17.78 -5.94 -2.20
CA ALA A 318 -18.94 -6.78 -2.54
C ALA A 318 -20.04 -6.00 -3.31
N GLY A 319 -20.12 -4.68 -3.13
CA GLY A 319 -21.05 -3.79 -3.85
C GLY A 319 -20.48 -3.13 -5.12
N GLY A 320 -19.25 -3.44 -5.52
CA GLY A 320 -18.56 -2.85 -6.67
C GLY A 320 -17.23 -2.20 -6.30
N ILE A 321 -16.17 -2.55 -7.04
CA ILE A 321 -14.79 -2.16 -6.70
C ILE A 321 -14.51 -0.67 -6.93
N GLU A 322 -15.03 -0.08 -8.01
CA GLU A 322 -14.73 1.31 -8.39
C GLU A 322 -15.27 2.31 -7.37
N LEU A 323 -16.57 2.24 -7.08
CA LEU A 323 -17.23 3.08 -6.08
C LEU A 323 -16.55 3.00 -4.70
N VAL A 324 -16.12 1.79 -4.31
CA VAL A 324 -15.48 1.55 -3.03
C VAL A 324 -14.06 2.11 -3.01
N GLN A 325 -13.32 2.02 -4.11
CA GLN A 325 -12.02 2.67 -4.26
C GLN A 325 -12.13 4.20 -4.20
N ASP A 326 -13.14 4.79 -4.82
CA ASP A 326 -13.36 6.24 -4.78
C ASP A 326 -13.64 6.72 -3.35
N ARG A 327 -14.51 6.01 -2.62
CA ARG A 327 -14.77 6.27 -1.20
C ARG A 327 -13.53 6.13 -0.34
N ALA A 328 -12.72 5.10 -0.58
CA ALA A 328 -11.48 4.86 0.14
C ALA A 328 -10.42 5.94 -0.15
N LEU A 329 -10.31 6.38 -1.41
CA LEU A 329 -9.40 7.44 -1.82
C LEU A 329 -9.78 8.76 -1.16
N ASN A 330 -11.05 9.16 -1.25
CA ASN A 330 -11.54 10.39 -0.63
C ASN A 330 -11.31 10.37 0.88
N HIS A 331 -11.59 9.24 1.54
CA HIS A 331 -11.32 9.08 2.97
C HIS A 331 -9.84 9.32 3.33
N LEU A 332 -8.90 8.77 2.55
CA LEU A 332 -7.47 8.95 2.78
C LEU A 332 -7.04 10.39 2.52
N ILE A 333 -7.50 11.00 1.41
CA ILE A 333 -7.22 12.40 1.08
C ILE A 333 -7.76 13.33 2.18
N ASP A 334 -8.98 13.10 2.66
CA ASP A 334 -9.57 13.90 3.74
C ASP A 334 -8.77 13.78 5.04
N HIS A 335 -8.14 12.63 5.34
CA HIS A 335 -7.28 12.49 6.51
C HIS A 335 -5.93 13.19 6.33
N VAL A 336 -5.37 13.16 5.12
CA VAL A 336 -4.09 13.82 4.79
C VAL A 336 -4.25 15.33 4.76
N ILE A 337 -5.26 15.83 4.02
CA ILE A 337 -5.51 17.26 3.81
C ILE A 337 -6.28 17.86 4.99
N GLY A 338 -7.28 17.15 5.51
CA GLY A 338 -8.17 17.66 6.56
C GLY A 338 -7.50 17.88 7.91
N LYS A 339 -6.40 17.17 8.23
CA LYS A 339 -5.57 17.50 9.40
C LYS A 339 -4.89 18.87 9.28
N GLY A 340 -4.71 19.40 8.07
CA GLY A 340 -4.21 20.76 7.84
C GLY A 340 -5.27 21.86 8.00
N ASN A 341 -6.57 21.51 7.97
CA ASN A 341 -7.66 22.48 7.96
C ASN A 341 -8.64 22.36 9.14
N GLN A 342 -8.39 21.48 10.12
CA GLN A 342 -9.16 21.47 11.37
C GLN A 342 -8.66 22.54 12.36
N MET A 343 -8.87 23.81 12.01
CA MET A 343 -9.22 24.84 12.99
C MET A 343 -10.68 25.22 12.74
N SER A 344 -11.53 25.00 13.75
CA SER A 344 -12.96 25.33 13.84
C SER A 344 -13.94 24.49 13.01
N ASN A 345 -14.33 23.33 13.55
CA ASN A 345 -15.66 22.75 13.28
C ASN A 345 -16.36 22.58 14.64
N GLU A 346 -16.98 23.65 15.13
CA GLU A 346 -18.07 23.48 16.08
C GLU A 346 -19.15 22.62 15.42
N PRO A 347 -19.59 21.52 16.05
CA PRO A 347 -20.67 20.72 15.48
C PRO A 347 -21.96 21.57 15.42
N PRO A 348 -22.79 21.40 14.39
CA PRO A 348 -24.10 22.04 14.35
C PRO A 348 -24.91 21.60 15.56
N ASP A 349 -25.66 22.57 16.10
CA ASP A 349 -26.57 22.61 17.25
C ASP A 349 -27.65 21.49 17.28
N SER A 350 -27.25 20.24 17.11
CA SER A 350 -28.12 19.07 17.05
C SER A 350 -28.15 18.41 18.42
N ASN A 351 -29.34 18.26 19.00
CA ASN A 351 -29.52 17.52 20.25
C ASN A 351 -28.94 16.11 20.12
N PRO A 352 -28.25 15.59 21.16
CA PRO A 352 -27.74 14.23 21.13
C PRO A 352 -28.91 13.24 20.99
N MET A 353 -28.71 12.22 20.18
CA MET A 353 -29.68 11.14 19.99
C MET A 353 -29.23 9.91 20.78
N THR A 354 -30.19 9.06 21.16
CA THR A 354 -29.92 7.77 21.78
C THR A 354 -30.32 6.64 20.84
N TRP A 355 -29.42 5.68 20.66
CA TRP A 355 -29.63 4.48 19.86
C TRP A 355 -29.50 3.22 20.72
N ASN A 356 -30.29 2.21 20.40
CA ASN A 356 -30.09 0.85 20.88
C ASN A 356 -29.25 0.07 19.85
N HIS A 357 -28.05 -0.33 20.24
CA HIS A 357 -27.17 -1.18 19.43
C HIS A 357 -27.17 -2.61 19.98
N PRO A 358 -27.58 -3.63 19.19
CA PRO A 358 -27.86 -4.99 19.68
C PRO A 358 -26.69 -5.66 20.40
N ILE A 359 -25.45 -5.29 20.03
CA ILE A 359 -24.24 -5.82 20.65
C ILE A 359 -23.73 -4.93 21.77
N LYS A 360 -23.83 -3.60 21.63
CA LYS A 360 -23.10 -2.62 22.46
C LYS A 360 -23.96 -2.05 23.58
N GLY A 361 -25.28 -2.14 23.48
CA GLY A 361 -26.25 -1.54 24.40
C GLY A 361 -26.73 -0.18 23.93
N LEU A 362 -27.15 0.66 24.89
CA LEU A 362 -27.55 2.04 24.65
C LEU A 362 -26.32 2.91 24.36
N ILE A 363 -26.44 3.77 23.36
CA ILE A 363 -25.42 4.72 22.94
C ILE A 363 -26.09 6.08 22.79
N THR A 364 -25.57 7.11 23.44
CA THR A 364 -26.06 8.49 23.35
C THR A 364 -24.94 9.38 22.82
N GLY A 365 -25.24 10.21 21.82
CA GLY A 365 -24.23 11.08 21.25
C GLY A 365 -24.69 11.88 20.03
N HIS A 366 -23.76 12.60 19.42
CA HIS A 366 -23.96 13.36 18.20
C HIS A 366 -23.40 12.58 17.00
N VAL A 367 -24.17 12.49 15.92
CA VAL A 367 -23.66 11.95 14.66
C VAL A 367 -22.70 12.99 14.06
N VAL A 368 -21.40 12.69 14.08
CA VAL A 368 -20.39 13.57 13.48
C VAL A 368 -20.17 13.26 12.01
N TRP A 369 -20.52 12.05 11.58
CA TRP A 369 -20.49 11.62 10.18
C TRP A 369 -21.32 10.36 10.00
N GLN A 370 -21.98 10.17 8.86
CA GLN A 370 -22.62 8.90 8.50
C GLN A 370 -22.73 8.74 6.99
N ASP A 371 -22.73 7.49 6.53
CA ASP A 371 -23.13 7.08 5.19
C ASP A 371 -24.18 5.96 5.26
N ASP A 372 -24.41 5.22 4.16
CA ASP A 372 -25.39 4.12 4.13
C ASP A 372 -24.97 2.90 4.95
N THR A 373 -23.67 2.73 5.21
CA THR A 373 -23.11 1.55 5.90
C THR A 373 -22.69 1.85 7.34
N TRP A 374 -22.11 3.03 7.60
CA TRP A 374 -21.42 3.38 8.83
C TRP A 374 -21.85 4.74 9.39
N ALA A 375 -21.73 4.90 10.70
CA ALA A 375 -21.90 6.17 11.40
C ALA A 375 -20.78 6.36 12.42
N LYS A 376 -20.26 7.59 12.52
CA LYS A 376 -19.39 8.04 13.61
C LYS A 376 -20.21 8.82 14.62
N ILE A 377 -20.22 8.37 15.86
CA ILE A 377 -20.97 8.98 16.96
C ILE A 377 -19.99 9.50 18.00
N LYS A 378 -20.02 10.81 18.26
CA LYS A 378 -19.34 11.43 19.39
C LYS A 378 -20.22 11.26 20.62
N LEU A 379 -19.76 10.48 21.60
CA LEU A 379 -20.52 10.14 22.79
C LEU A 379 -20.83 11.38 23.64
N VAL A 380 -21.98 11.34 24.32
CA VAL A 380 -22.38 12.29 25.35
C VAL A 380 -22.57 11.53 26.68
N GLY A 381 -21.68 11.78 27.62
CA GLY A 381 -21.53 11.04 28.87
C GLY A 381 -20.73 9.74 28.73
N ASP A 382 -20.38 9.16 29.87
CA ASP A 382 -19.62 7.90 29.92
C ASP A 382 -20.50 6.70 29.59
N HIS A 383 -19.99 5.81 28.74
CA HIS A 383 -20.71 4.63 28.28
C HIS A 383 -19.99 3.35 28.64
N LYS A 384 -20.67 2.46 29.38
CA LYS A 384 -20.19 1.10 29.62
C LYS A 384 -20.69 0.16 28.52
N LEU A 385 -20.04 0.20 27.37
CA LEU A 385 -20.46 -0.57 26.20
C LEU A 385 -20.04 -2.03 26.29
N ARG A 386 -20.84 -2.89 25.67
CA ARG A 386 -20.54 -4.32 25.52
C ARG A 386 -19.66 -4.55 24.29
N TYR A 387 -18.49 -5.14 24.50
CA TYR A 387 -17.56 -5.53 23.45
C TYR A 387 -17.43 -7.04 23.35
N GLY A 388 -17.35 -7.58 22.12
CA GLY A 388 -17.13 -9.01 21.90
C GLY A 388 -15.75 -9.48 22.34
N ALA A 389 -14.73 -8.63 22.22
CA ALA A 389 -13.36 -8.94 22.61
C ALA A 389 -13.19 -8.99 24.13
N ARG A 390 -12.57 -10.06 24.64
CA ARG A 390 -12.36 -10.29 26.08
C ARG A 390 -11.57 -9.15 26.75
N ARG A 391 -10.62 -8.54 26.03
CA ARG A 391 -9.81 -7.41 26.49
C ARG A 391 -10.61 -6.11 26.75
N ASN A 392 -11.78 -5.98 26.14
CA ASN A 392 -12.62 -4.78 26.24
C ASN A 392 -13.82 -4.97 27.19
N ARG A 393 -13.89 -6.09 27.93
CA ARG A 393 -14.95 -6.29 28.92
C ARG A 393 -14.76 -5.33 30.08
N GLY A 394 -15.79 -4.52 30.34
CA GLY A 394 -15.77 -3.54 31.42
C GLY A 394 -15.11 -2.21 31.07
N ARG A 395 -14.63 -2.04 29.83
CA ARG A 395 -14.18 -0.75 29.31
C ARG A 395 -15.33 0.27 29.40
N VAL A 396 -15.01 1.46 29.86
CA VAL A 396 -15.87 2.64 29.81
C VAL A 396 -15.32 3.52 28.71
N ASP A 397 -16.16 3.88 27.74
CA ASP A 397 -15.83 4.87 26.75
C ASP A 397 -16.28 6.22 27.29
N GLU A 398 -15.32 7.13 27.44
CA GLU A 398 -15.50 8.42 28.10
C GLU A 398 -16.34 9.39 27.23
N ASP A 399 -16.93 10.38 27.89
CA ASP A 399 -17.60 11.50 27.22
C ASP A 399 -16.73 12.12 26.11
N GLY A 400 -17.35 12.41 24.97
CA GLY A 400 -16.66 12.96 23.80
C GLY A 400 -15.87 11.96 22.96
N ALA A 401 -15.73 10.70 23.38
CA ALA A 401 -15.11 9.66 22.54
C ALA A 401 -15.90 9.45 21.25
N VAL A 402 -15.22 9.13 20.14
CA VAL A 402 -15.86 8.91 18.84
C VAL A 402 -15.87 7.42 18.51
N LEU A 403 -17.06 6.86 18.31
CA LEU A 403 -17.26 5.46 17.92
C LEU A 403 -17.64 5.35 16.46
N THR A 404 -17.05 4.39 15.74
CA THR A 404 -17.49 4.01 14.39
C THR A 404 -18.36 2.75 14.45
N LEU A 405 -19.60 2.83 13.99
CA LEU A 405 -20.63 1.79 14.15
C LEU A 405 -21.35 1.53 12.83
N ARG A 406 -21.79 0.29 12.58
CA ARG A 406 -22.63 0.00 11.40
C ARG A 406 -23.99 0.65 11.56
N ARG A 407 -24.41 1.44 10.58
CA ARG A 407 -25.68 2.17 10.58
C ARG A 407 -26.89 1.23 10.69
N SER A 408 -26.83 0.09 10.01
CA SER A 408 -27.89 -0.93 10.08
C SER A 408 -28.09 -1.56 11.46
N ARG A 409 -27.23 -1.26 12.44
CA ARG A 409 -27.33 -1.72 13.84
C ARG A 409 -27.67 -0.61 14.82
N LEU A 410 -27.92 0.61 14.36
CA LEU A 410 -28.31 1.74 15.20
C LEU A 410 -29.82 1.94 15.11
N HIS A 411 -30.55 1.44 16.10
CA HIS A 411 -32.00 1.61 16.17
C HIS A 411 -32.31 2.82 17.07
N PRO A 412 -32.88 3.92 16.55
CA PRO A 412 -33.23 5.08 17.37
C PRO A 412 -34.16 4.66 18.51
N VAL A 413 -33.86 5.12 19.72
CA VAL A 413 -34.77 4.97 20.84
C VAL A 413 -35.78 6.11 20.74
N SER A 414 -37.05 5.78 20.51
CA SER A 414 -38.12 6.78 20.57
C SER A 414 -38.12 7.40 21.96
N THR A 415 -37.69 8.66 22.06
CA THR A 415 -37.97 9.47 23.24
C THR A 415 -39.48 9.64 23.25
N GLY A 416 -40.18 8.78 23.99
CA GLY A 416 -41.62 8.91 24.16
C GLY A 416 -41.89 10.34 24.59
N GLU A 417 -42.70 11.07 23.81
CA GLU A 417 -43.20 12.37 24.25
C GLU A 417 -43.81 12.15 25.64
N PRO A 418 -43.42 12.95 26.65
CA PRO A 418 -44.01 12.82 27.98
C PRO A 418 -45.52 12.96 27.82
N SER A 419 -46.23 11.86 28.04
CA SER A 419 -47.68 11.83 28.00
C SER A 419 -48.16 12.90 28.97
N THR A 420 -48.75 13.96 28.43
CA THR A 420 -49.28 15.05 29.23
C THR A 420 -50.31 14.43 30.19
N PRO A 421 -50.15 14.57 31.52
CA PRO A 421 -51.14 14.05 32.46
C PRO A 421 -52.48 14.74 32.17
N GLN A 422 -53.51 13.94 31.88
CA GLN A 422 -54.90 14.39 31.70
C GLN A 422 -55.54 14.79 33.03
#